data_AF-A0A7T0BXA8-F1
#
_entry.id   AF-A0A7T0BXA8-F1
#
_cell.length_a   1.000
_cell.length_b   1.000
_cell.length_c   1.000
_cell.angle_alpha   90.00
_cell.angle_beta   90.00
_cell.angle_gamma   90.00
#
_symmetry.space_group_name_H-M   'P 1'
#
loop_
_entity.id
_entity.type
_entity.pdbx_description
1 polymer ?
#
loop_
_entity_poly.entity_id
_entity_poly.type
_entity_poly.pdbx_seq_one_letter_code
_entity_poly.pdbx_strand_id
1 'polypeptide(L)'
;MTINKKSIKPVLGFLGMAMMLVLPSVALAGVPEPIQEDKLEHGKKVYFKRCVWCHGVEGGGDGPSADRLFTRPRNFIQGTFKIRWTDSGQLPRDEDLERTVKNGLPGSAMPAWGEVLSDADVKAVVQFVKSLVQDRDFKDEDEDMEVMDWGGQKNGENPWGVTGPYFTGVPEEAISAGAELFKKNKCFECHGGEGRGDGNPTMKDDWGFPIVAADWTQCWNFRGSRRNAFDPFNVVRTISTGINGTPMPNFREKITPEERWQLAAFVNSLCPRKNIDPLVNKPVTDFLIKSKYTVGPVAPNMDDPMWQAPEHDDRLPGYERSEEYVNNGGDQFWHYIAMGGQITRGERNFDPKVDNLWVMSRWSDEEQAVYYLVEYHDRFLSTDPEFPDGVAMQWPGQLEDLFGAEKPYFIYGDSKKPVDIWKANFMAKDYNPTNAPNPAGYDLDISVKELVGHGFDAVEPKETPGGVEIVQSKFHQGRVKIMFKRSLSTENPNKTDVQFPIANYVPVSFMQWSGFDKEHDEHMAISTWVYTILEPALPASLNYMPPIMAIAFFGFQLWLVRMTKRTRDMVKDGTWK
;
A
#
# COMPACT_ATOMS: atom_id res chain seq x y z
N MET A 1 -64.84 -9.46 -63.31
CA MET A 1 -64.39 -8.96 -64.63
C MET A 1 -62.96 -9.43 -64.85
N THR A 2 -62.74 -9.93 -66.05
CA THR A 2 -61.62 -10.72 -66.59
C THR A 2 -60.32 -9.94 -66.79
N ILE A 3 -59.25 -10.71 -67.09
CA ILE A 3 -57.94 -10.38 -67.71
C ILE A 3 -56.78 -10.37 -66.67
N ASN A 4 -55.63 -11.05 -66.84
CA ASN A 4 -55.15 -12.11 -67.73
C ASN A 4 -53.80 -12.66 -67.17
N LYS A 5 -53.43 -13.86 -67.60
CA LYS A 5 -52.20 -14.60 -67.28
C LYS A 5 -50.96 -14.12 -68.07
N LYS A 6 -49.78 -14.33 -67.45
CA LYS A 6 -48.51 -14.88 -68.02
C LYS A 6 -47.54 -13.97 -68.82
N SER A 7 -46.31 -13.92 -68.27
CA SER A 7 -45.03 -14.40 -68.86
C SER A 7 -43.98 -13.40 -69.36
N ILE A 8 -42.71 -13.83 -69.17
CA ILE A 8 -41.43 -13.51 -69.84
C ILE A 8 -40.44 -12.62 -69.05
N LYS A 9 -39.40 -13.27 -68.49
CA LYS A 9 -38.05 -12.74 -68.12
C LYS A 9 -37.15 -12.71 -69.39
N PRO A 10 -36.08 -11.87 -69.53
CA PRO A 10 -34.77 -12.02 -68.84
C PRO A 10 -34.04 -10.69 -68.48
N VAL A 11 -33.27 -10.61 -67.37
CA VAL A 11 -31.79 -10.68 -67.22
C VAL A 11 -30.98 -9.52 -67.87
N LEU A 12 -29.95 -9.08 -67.13
CA LEU A 12 -28.90 -8.05 -67.35
C LEU A 12 -29.24 -6.67 -66.79
N GLY A 13 -28.52 -6.09 -65.83
CA GLY A 13 -27.34 -6.49 -65.09
C GLY A 13 -26.73 -5.21 -64.51
N PHE A 14 -26.41 -5.18 -63.22
CA PHE A 14 -25.41 -4.26 -62.68
C PHE A 14 -24.89 -4.85 -61.37
N LEU A 15 -23.66 -5.35 -61.44
CA LEU A 15 -22.80 -5.61 -60.29
C LEU A 15 -22.61 -4.27 -59.55
N GLY A 16 -23.29 -4.09 -58.42
CA GLY A 16 -22.98 -3.04 -57.45
C GLY A 16 -22.18 -3.65 -56.32
N MET A 17 -20.86 -3.63 -56.45
CA MET A 17 -19.91 -4.03 -55.41
C MET A 17 -20.09 -3.10 -54.21
N ALA A 18 -20.83 -3.56 -53.20
CA ALA A 18 -20.87 -2.91 -51.89
C ALA A 18 -19.54 -3.18 -51.18
N MET A 19 -18.56 -2.34 -51.46
CA MET A 19 -17.32 -2.25 -50.72
C MET A 19 -17.68 -1.70 -49.33
N MET A 20 -17.89 -2.59 -48.36
CA MET A 20 -17.87 -2.24 -46.94
C MET A 20 -16.47 -1.74 -46.63
N LEU A 21 -16.30 -0.42 -46.67
CA LEU A 21 -15.17 0.26 -46.03
C LEU A 21 -15.28 0.00 -44.53
N VAL A 22 -14.48 -0.94 -44.04
CA VAL A 22 -14.09 -0.99 -42.63
C VAL A 22 -13.21 0.24 -42.41
N LEU A 23 -13.82 1.34 -41.99
CA LEU A 23 -13.08 2.49 -41.49
C LEU A 23 -12.50 2.10 -40.13
N PRO A 24 -11.18 2.18 -39.92
CA PRO A 24 -10.63 2.15 -38.57
C PRO A 24 -11.21 3.34 -37.80
N SER A 25 -11.66 3.12 -36.56
CA SER A 25 -12.15 4.18 -35.68
C SER A 25 -11.06 5.24 -35.52
N VAL A 26 -11.31 6.42 -36.10
CA VAL A 26 -10.43 7.58 -36.01
C VAL A 26 -10.64 8.21 -34.62
N ALA A 27 -9.55 8.59 -33.95
CA ALA A 27 -9.61 9.46 -32.78
C ALA A 27 -10.47 10.69 -33.13
N LEU A 28 -11.44 11.04 -32.29
CA LEU A 28 -12.19 12.28 -32.48
C LEU A 28 -11.25 13.44 -32.10
N ALA A 29 -10.66 14.06 -33.13
CA ALA A 29 -10.05 15.37 -33.02
C ALA A 29 -11.18 16.40 -32.80
N GLY A 30 -11.12 17.11 -31.68
CA GLY A 30 -12.03 18.21 -31.35
C GLY A 30 -11.24 19.43 -30.89
N VAL A 31 -11.96 20.53 -30.69
CA VAL A 31 -11.44 21.75 -30.05
C VAL A 31 -11.88 21.72 -28.58
N PRO A 32 -11.07 22.22 -27.62
CA PRO A 32 -11.50 22.35 -26.23
C PRO A 32 -12.85 23.06 -26.09
N GLU A 33 -13.66 22.64 -25.11
CA GLU A 33 -14.93 23.31 -24.85
C GLU A 33 -14.67 24.76 -24.39
N PRO A 34 -15.34 25.77 -24.99
CA PRO A 34 -15.14 27.14 -24.61
C PRO A 34 -15.63 27.40 -23.18
N ILE A 35 -15.09 28.44 -22.55
CA ILE A 35 -15.45 28.84 -21.18
C ILE A 35 -16.93 29.29 -21.15
N GLN A 36 -17.70 28.72 -20.23
CA GLN A 36 -19.10 29.09 -20.01
C GLN A 36 -19.18 30.33 -19.09
N GLU A 37 -19.25 31.51 -19.71
CA GLU A 37 -19.24 32.82 -19.05
C GLU A 37 -20.36 32.98 -17.99
N ASP A 38 -21.53 32.36 -18.20
CA ASP A 38 -22.67 32.40 -17.26
C ASP A 38 -22.35 31.78 -15.90
N LYS A 39 -21.31 30.93 -15.83
CA LYS A 39 -20.93 30.20 -14.61
C LYS A 39 -19.78 30.83 -13.84
N LEU A 40 -19.07 31.79 -14.43
CA LEU A 40 -17.83 32.32 -13.86
C LEU A 40 -18.04 33.00 -12.50
N GLU A 41 -19.08 33.81 -12.36
CA GLU A 41 -19.34 34.52 -11.10
C GLU A 41 -19.70 33.55 -9.95
N HIS A 42 -20.43 32.47 -10.26
CA HIS A 42 -20.71 31.42 -9.28
C HIS A 42 -19.46 30.59 -8.96
N GLY A 43 -18.71 30.20 -9.99
CA GLY A 43 -17.46 29.46 -9.87
C GLY A 43 -16.42 30.19 -9.03
N LYS A 44 -16.31 31.52 -9.23
CA LYS A 44 -15.46 32.39 -8.42
C LYS A 44 -15.81 32.32 -6.94
N LYS A 45 -17.08 32.39 -6.58
CA LYS A 45 -17.52 32.28 -5.17
C LYS A 45 -17.13 30.93 -4.56
N VAL A 46 -17.28 29.84 -5.31
CA VAL A 46 -16.87 28.49 -4.87
C VAL A 46 -15.34 28.43 -4.69
N TYR A 47 -14.58 28.93 -5.67
CA TYR A 47 -13.12 28.93 -5.67
C TYR A 47 -12.54 29.69 -4.46
N PHE A 48 -12.99 30.93 -4.22
CA PHE A 48 -12.51 31.75 -3.11
C PHE A 48 -12.94 31.21 -1.74
N LYS A 49 -14.00 30.42 -1.67
CA LYS A 49 -14.43 29.78 -0.43
C LYS A 49 -13.61 28.52 -0.10
N ARG A 50 -13.11 27.79 -1.10
CA ARG A 50 -12.60 26.41 -0.93
C ARG A 50 -11.22 26.14 -1.51
N CYS A 51 -10.88 26.72 -2.66
CA CYS A 51 -9.70 26.36 -3.46
C CYS A 51 -8.53 27.33 -3.27
N VAL A 52 -8.82 28.62 -3.06
CA VAL A 52 -7.83 29.73 -3.01
C VAL A 52 -6.71 29.52 -1.98
N TRP A 53 -7.01 28.86 -0.85
CA TRP A 53 -6.03 28.63 0.23
C TRP A 53 -4.84 27.78 -0.20
N CYS A 54 -5.04 26.92 -1.20
CA CYS A 54 -3.98 26.08 -1.76
C CYS A 54 -3.55 26.61 -3.14
N HIS A 55 -4.50 26.92 -4.02
CA HIS A 55 -4.21 27.26 -5.41
C HIS A 55 -3.88 28.73 -5.67
N GLY A 56 -4.00 29.61 -4.68
CA GLY A 56 -3.69 31.04 -4.81
C GLY A 56 -4.84 31.86 -5.38
N VAL A 57 -4.73 33.18 -5.32
CA VAL A 57 -5.76 34.12 -5.82
C VAL A 57 -5.84 34.10 -7.34
N GLU A 58 -4.69 33.99 -8.00
CA GLU A 58 -4.56 33.99 -9.46
C GLU A 58 -4.45 32.58 -10.04
N GLY A 59 -4.55 31.53 -9.19
CA GLY A 59 -4.38 30.14 -9.62
C GLY A 59 -2.92 29.71 -9.80
N GLY A 60 -1.96 30.46 -9.27
CA GLY A 60 -0.52 30.17 -9.39
C GLY A 60 -0.02 28.93 -8.62
N GLY A 61 -0.86 28.29 -7.82
CA GLY A 61 -0.44 27.20 -6.93
C GLY A 61 0.34 27.67 -5.70
N ASP A 62 0.20 28.95 -5.37
CA ASP A 62 0.97 29.72 -4.39
C ASP A 62 0.09 30.22 -3.22
N GLY A 63 -1.00 29.50 -2.92
CA GLY A 63 -1.86 29.83 -1.79
C GLY A 63 -1.12 29.72 -0.44
N PRO A 64 -1.64 30.33 0.64
CA PRO A 64 -0.99 30.33 1.96
C PRO A 64 -0.61 28.96 2.53
N SER A 65 -1.24 27.88 2.05
CA SER A 65 -0.94 26.50 2.44
C SER A 65 0.12 25.82 1.54
N ALA A 66 0.46 26.37 0.38
CA ALA A 66 1.27 25.71 -0.64
C ALA A 66 2.66 25.29 -0.16
N ASP A 67 3.32 26.12 0.67
CA ASP A 67 4.66 25.83 1.20
C ASP A 67 4.70 24.71 2.24
N ARG A 68 3.54 24.35 2.81
CA ARG A 68 3.42 23.27 3.80
C ARG A 68 3.09 21.92 3.17
N LEU A 69 2.96 21.87 1.84
CA LEU A 69 2.55 20.67 1.13
C LEU A 69 3.73 20.14 0.31
N PHE A 70 4.10 18.88 0.57
CA PHE A 70 5.12 18.19 -0.22
C PHE A 70 4.72 18.15 -1.71
N THR A 71 3.47 17.78 -1.99
CA THR A 71 2.90 17.92 -3.33
C THR A 71 2.34 19.31 -3.52
N ARG A 72 3.07 20.14 -4.29
CA ARG A 72 2.65 21.51 -4.58
C ARG A 72 1.27 21.55 -5.25
N PRO A 73 0.37 22.46 -4.84
CA PRO A 73 -0.88 22.71 -5.53
C PRO A 73 -0.65 23.03 -7.01
N ARG A 74 -1.60 22.65 -7.86
CA ARG A 74 -1.49 22.89 -9.31
C ARG A 74 -1.47 24.39 -9.59
N ASN A 75 -0.45 24.82 -10.31
CA ASN A 75 -0.43 26.09 -11.04
C ASN A 75 -1.29 25.96 -12.31
N PHE A 76 -2.36 26.73 -12.40
CA PHE A 76 -3.28 26.74 -13.54
C PHE A 76 -2.85 27.69 -14.66
N ILE A 77 -2.01 28.69 -14.38
CA ILE A 77 -1.61 29.74 -15.33
C ILE A 77 -1.08 29.15 -16.64
N GLN A 78 -0.29 28.07 -16.55
CA GLN A 78 0.32 27.39 -17.70
C GLN A 78 -0.62 26.45 -18.47
N GLY A 79 -1.83 26.18 -17.97
CA GLY A 79 -2.76 25.23 -18.60
C GLY A 79 -2.24 23.77 -18.60
N THR A 80 -1.26 23.45 -17.75
CA THR A 80 -0.66 22.11 -17.69
C THR A 80 -1.37 21.22 -16.68
N PHE A 81 -2.27 20.35 -17.14
CA PHE A 81 -3.03 19.44 -16.27
C PHE A 81 -2.46 18.02 -16.28
N LYS A 82 -2.38 17.39 -15.10
CA LYS A 82 -1.74 16.06 -14.94
C LYS A 82 -2.67 14.90 -15.31
N ILE A 83 -3.95 14.98 -14.96
CA ILE A 83 -4.90 13.86 -15.08
C ILE A 83 -5.88 14.15 -16.22
N ARG A 84 -5.72 13.44 -17.34
CA ARG A 84 -6.39 13.73 -18.62
C ARG A 84 -6.74 12.45 -19.38
N TRP A 85 -7.62 12.62 -20.38
CA TRP A 85 -7.96 11.62 -21.41
C TRP A 85 -7.57 12.07 -22.83
N THR A 86 -6.85 13.19 -22.91
CA THR A 86 -6.33 13.79 -24.14
C THR A 86 -4.85 13.47 -24.32
N ASP A 87 -4.33 13.64 -25.54
CA ASP A 87 -2.92 13.32 -25.82
C ASP A 87 -1.96 14.20 -25.00
N SER A 88 -0.72 13.72 -24.81
CA SER A 88 0.30 14.43 -24.05
C SER A 88 0.53 15.85 -24.60
N GLY A 89 0.69 16.82 -23.70
CA GLY A 89 0.77 18.24 -24.05
C GLY A 89 -0.57 18.94 -24.30
N GLN A 90 -1.65 18.23 -24.61
CA GLN A 90 -2.96 18.86 -24.89
C GLN A 90 -3.77 19.20 -23.63
N LEU A 91 -4.70 20.15 -23.78
CA LEU A 91 -5.63 20.57 -22.73
C LEU A 91 -6.58 19.42 -22.31
N PRO A 92 -7.04 19.40 -21.05
CA PRO A 92 -8.04 18.44 -20.58
C PRO A 92 -9.43 18.74 -21.15
N ARG A 93 -10.30 17.73 -21.17
CA ARG A 93 -11.75 17.95 -21.31
C ARG A 93 -12.35 18.48 -20.01
N ASP A 94 -13.52 19.10 -20.09
CA ASP A 94 -14.26 19.57 -18.93
C ASP A 94 -14.57 18.42 -17.96
N GLU A 95 -14.93 17.24 -18.47
CA GLU A 95 -15.19 16.07 -17.63
C GLU A 95 -13.96 15.58 -16.88
N ASP A 96 -12.76 15.77 -17.44
CA ASP A 96 -11.51 15.36 -16.79
C ASP A 96 -11.23 16.26 -15.57
N LEU A 97 -11.48 17.56 -15.71
CA LEU A 97 -11.38 18.54 -14.63
C LEU A 97 -12.47 18.34 -13.58
N GLU A 98 -13.73 18.18 -13.99
CA GLU A 98 -14.86 17.92 -13.09
C GLU A 98 -14.62 16.66 -12.26
N ARG A 99 -14.16 15.58 -12.90
CA ARG A 99 -13.82 14.33 -12.21
C ARG A 99 -12.67 14.50 -11.23
N THR A 100 -11.65 15.28 -11.59
CA THR A 100 -10.53 15.60 -10.69
C THR A 100 -11.01 16.35 -9.45
N VAL A 101 -11.90 17.33 -9.61
CA VAL A 101 -12.49 18.08 -8.47
C VAL A 101 -13.38 17.17 -7.62
N LYS A 102 -14.26 16.38 -8.25
CA LYS A 102 -15.19 15.48 -7.55
C LYS A 102 -14.46 14.42 -6.72
N ASN A 103 -13.45 13.79 -7.31
CA ASN A 103 -12.76 12.66 -6.70
C ASN A 103 -11.51 13.06 -5.93
N GLY A 104 -11.01 14.30 -6.09
CA GLY A 104 -9.74 14.72 -5.54
C GLY A 104 -8.55 13.99 -6.17
N LEU A 105 -7.37 14.19 -5.60
CA LEU A 105 -6.14 13.53 -6.05
C LEU A 105 -5.52 12.77 -4.86
N PRO A 106 -5.58 11.44 -4.83
CA PRO A 106 -4.94 10.68 -3.77
C PRO A 106 -3.41 10.79 -3.88
N GLY A 107 -2.71 10.53 -2.77
CA GLY A 107 -1.28 10.85 -2.65
C GLY A 107 -0.98 12.36 -2.71
N SER A 108 -1.97 13.20 -2.42
CA SER A 108 -1.84 14.66 -2.28
C SER A 108 -2.87 15.21 -1.30
N ALA A 109 -2.73 16.48 -0.92
CA ALA A 109 -3.67 17.16 -0.04
C ALA A 109 -4.99 17.60 -0.72
N MET A 110 -5.20 17.33 -2.02
CA MET A 110 -6.42 17.71 -2.73
C MET A 110 -7.60 16.78 -2.37
N PRO A 111 -8.58 17.22 -1.57
CA PRO A 111 -9.67 16.37 -1.10
C PRO A 111 -10.68 16.10 -2.21
N ALA A 112 -11.54 15.10 -1.98
CA ALA A 112 -12.70 14.84 -2.84
C ALA A 112 -13.82 15.82 -2.51
N TRP A 113 -14.24 16.65 -3.49
CA TRP A 113 -15.29 17.64 -3.28
C TRP A 113 -16.69 17.16 -3.65
N GLY A 114 -16.83 15.99 -4.29
CA GLY A 114 -18.12 15.52 -4.81
C GLY A 114 -19.20 15.24 -3.75
N GLU A 115 -18.82 15.10 -2.47
CA GLU A 115 -19.77 14.93 -1.36
C GLU A 115 -20.12 16.26 -0.67
N VAL A 116 -19.39 17.33 -0.98
CA VAL A 116 -19.50 18.65 -0.34
C VAL A 116 -20.06 19.70 -1.30
N LEU A 117 -19.73 19.60 -2.59
CA LEU A 117 -20.17 20.51 -3.65
C LEU A 117 -21.20 19.82 -4.53
N SER A 118 -22.21 20.57 -4.98
CA SER A 118 -23.15 20.08 -5.98
C SER A 118 -22.49 19.95 -7.36
N ASP A 119 -23.07 19.15 -8.25
CA ASP A 119 -22.59 19.05 -9.64
C ASP A 119 -22.54 20.41 -10.35
N ALA A 120 -23.49 21.30 -10.05
CA ALA A 120 -23.50 22.65 -10.59
C ALA A 120 -22.34 23.52 -10.05
N ASP A 121 -22.01 23.38 -8.76
CA ASP A 121 -20.87 24.06 -8.15
C ASP A 121 -19.54 23.56 -8.73
N VAL A 122 -19.40 22.25 -8.92
CA VAL A 122 -18.22 21.63 -9.54
C VAL A 122 -18.04 22.16 -10.95
N LYS A 123 -19.11 22.14 -11.76
CA LYS A 123 -19.07 22.67 -13.12
C LYS A 123 -18.65 24.14 -13.14
N ALA A 124 -19.26 24.95 -12.28
CA ALA A 124 -18.95 26.37 -12.23
C ALA A 124 -17.51 26.66 -11.80
N VAL A 125 -16.99 25.97 -10.79
CA VAL A 125 -15.59 26.17 -10.36
C VAL A 125 -14.60 25.70 -11.42
N VAL A 126 -14.91 24.65 -12.19
CA VAL A 126 -14.08 24.22 -13.33
C VAL A 126 -14.02 25.31 -14.40
N GLN A 127 -15.14 25.94 -14.75
CA GLN A 127 -15.14 27.06 -15.70
C GLN A 127 -14.31 28.25 -15.19
N PHE A 128 -14.42 28.55 -13.89
CA PHE A 128 -13.59 29.60 -13.29
C PHE A 128 -12.09 29.24 -13.33
N VAL A 129 -11.71 27.98 -13.05
CA VAL A 129 -10.32 27.52 -13.16
C VAL A 129 -9.80 27.63 -14.60
N LYS A 130 -10.61 27.30 -15.61
CA LYS A 130 -10.26 27.51 -17.02
C LYS A 130 -9.98 28.99 -17.33
N SER A 131 -10.73 29.91 -16.72
CA SER A 131 -10.49 31.36 -16.88
C SER A 131 -9.22 31.90 -16.19
N LEU A 132 -8.57 31.10 -15.33
CA LEU A 132 -7.30 31.46 -14.70
C LEU A 132 -6.08 31.03 -15.52
N VAL A 133 -6.27 30.26 -16.60
CA VAL A 133 -5.19 29.89 -17.52
C VAL A 133 -4.82 31.12 -18.36
N GLN A 134 -3.52 31.42 -18.46
CA GLN A 134 -3.00 32.63 -19.14
C GLN A 134 -2.08 32.28 -20.31
N ASP A 135 -1.29 31.22 -20.21
CA ASP A 135 -0.31 30.84 -21.24
C ASP A 135 -0.94 30.07 -22.41
N ARG A 136 -2.22 29.68 -22.28
CA ARG A 136 -3.01 28.94 -23.27
C ARG A 136 -4.44 29.44 -23.25
N ASP A 137 -5.15 29.30 -24.36
CA ASP A 137 -6.56 29.70 -24.46
C ASP A 137 -7.45 28.51 -24.84
N PHE A 138 -8.47 28.25 -24.02
CA PHE A 138 -9.50 27.24 -24.30
C PHE A 138 -10.43 27.65 -25.46
N LYS A 139 -10.31 28.88 -25.97
CA LYS A 139 -11.04 29.40 -27.13
C LYS A 139 -10.21 29.39 -28.42
N ASP A 140 -8.93 29.02 -28.34
CA ASP A 140 -8.05 28.98 -29.51
C ASP A 140 -8.48 27.85 -30.47
N GLU A 141 -8.65 28.18 -31.74
CA GLU A 141 -9.01 27.21 -32.78
C GLU A 141 -7.81 26.35 -33.19
N ASP A 142 -6.58 26.80 -32.88
CA ASP A 142 -5.34 26.06 -33.13
C ASP A 142 -5.02 25.05 -31.99
N GLU A 143 -5.80 25.04 -30.90
CA GLU A 143 -5.68 24.06 -29.83
C GLU A 143 -6.35 22.73 -30.23
N ASP A 144 -5.54 21.77 -30.67
CA ASP A 144 -5.99 20.42 -30.96
C ASP A 144 -6.24 19.60 -29.69
N MET A 145 -7.42 18.98 -29.62
CA MET A 145 -7.76 18.01 -28.58
C MET A 145 -8.04 16.65 -29.21
N GLU A 146 -7.10 15.74 -29.08
CA GLU A 146 -7.25 14.34 -29.45
C GLU A 146 -7.69 13.54 -28.23
N VAL A 147 -8.94 13.07 -28.25
CA VAL A 147 -9.41 12.13 -27.24
C VAL A 147 -8.86 10.75 -27.54
N MET A 148 -8.17 10.19 -26.56
CA MET A 148 -7.51 8.89 -26.72
C MET A 148 -8.52 7.76 -26.98
N ASP A 149 -8.24 6.99 -28.03
CA ASP A 149 -8.82 5.66 -28.22
C ASP A 149 -8.03 4.63 -27.41
N TRP A 150 -8.76 3.87 -26.59
CA TRP A 150 -8.23 2.84 -25.71
C TRP A 150 -8.21 1.46 -26.38
N GLY A 151 -8.27 1.42 -27.71
CA GLY A 151 -8.26 0.20 -28.50
C GLY A 151 -9.66 -0.39 -28.72
N GLY A 152 -10.67 0.47 -28.97
CA GLY A 152 -12.05 0.04 -29.17
C GLY A 152 -12.81 -0.35 -27.90
N GLN A 153 -12.15 -0.29 -26.74
CA GLN A 153 -12.74 -0.48 -25.42
C GLN A 153 -13.46 0.81 -25.02
N LYS A 154 -14.79 0.74 -24.92
CA LYS A 154 -15.60 1.88 -24.49
C LYS A 154 -15.24 2.22 -23.05
N ASN A 155 -14.60 3.37 -22.83
CA ASN A 155 -14.32 3.92 -21.50
C ASN A 155 -13.43 3.03 -20.59
N GLY A 156 -12.46 2.30 -21.14
CA GLY A 156 -11.48 1.59 -20.31
C GLY A 156 -11.90 0.21 -19.81
N GLU A 157 -12.81 -0.46 -20.51
CA GLU A 157 -13.04 -1.91 -20.36
C GLU A 157 -11.71 -2.65 -20.55
N ASN A 158 -11.39 -3.63 -19.71
CA ASN A 158 -10.15 -4.39 -19.83
C ASN A 158 -10.31 -5.54 -20.84
N PRO A 159 -9.21 -6.00 -21.49
CA PRO A 159 -9.29 -7.03 -22.53
C PRO A 159 -9.70 -8.41 -22.00
N TRP A 160 -9.62 -8.63 -20.68
CA TRP A 160 -9.92 -9.92 -20.07
C TRP A 160 -11.40 -10.08 -19.69
N GLY A 161 -12.22 -9.03 -19.85
CA GLY A 161 -13.65 -9.06 -19.47
C GLY A 161 -13.87 -9.22 -17.96
N VAL A 162 -12.86 -8.90 -17.16
CA VAL A 162 -12.85 -9.10 -15.71
C VAL A 162 -13.36 -7.83 -15.04
N THR A 163 -14.29 -7.95 -14.11
CA THR A 163 -14.65 -6.84 -13.23
C THR A 163 -13.97 -7.01 -11.89
N GLY A 164 -13.76 -5.91 -11.17
CA GLY A 164 -13.06 -5.94 -9.89
C GLY A 164 -13.59 -7.05 -8.96
N PRO A 165 -12.71 -7.74 -8.22
CA PRO A 165 -11.30 -7.42 -8.03
C PRO A 165 -10.39 -8.17 -9.02
N TYR A 166 -9.70 -7.42 -9.90
CA TYR A 166 -8.92 -7.89 -11.07
C TYR A 166 -7.84 -8.98 -10.84
N PHE A 167 -7.59 -9.46 -9.63
CA PHE A 167 -6.52 -10.41 -9.32
C PHE A 167 -6.79 -11.86 -9.72
N THR A 168 -8.05 -12.31 -9.77
CA THR A 168 -8.41 -13.70 -10.15
C THR A 168 -8.68 -13.87 -11.63
N GLY A 169 -8.69 -12.78 -12.41
CA GLY A 169 -9.12 -12.81 -13.81
C GLY A 169 -8.06 -12.34 -14.80
N VAL A 170 -7.00 -11.69 -14.34
CA VAL A 170 -5.88 -11.29 -15.19
C VAL A 170 -4.96 -12.50 -15.40
N PRO A 171 -4.72 -12.92 -16.65
CA PRO A 171 -3.84 -14.06 -16.94
C PRO A 171 -2.40 -13.83 -16.47
N GLU A 172 -1.77 -14.86 -15.93
CA GLU A 172 -0.36 -14.81 -15.47
C GLU A 172 0.60 -14.49 -16.62
N GLU A 173 0.27 -14.91 -17.84
CA GLU A 173 1.00 -14.59 -19.06
C GLU A 173 1.00 -13.07 -19.32
N ALA A 174 -0.11 -12.39 -19.04
CA ALA A 174 -0.21 -10.94 -19.21
C ALA A 174 0.63 -10.18 -18.16
N ILE A 175 0.65 -10.67 -16.91
CA ILE A 175 1.49 -10.14 -15.83
C ILE A 175 2.98 -10.31 -16.19
N SER A 176 3.36 -11.50 -16.63
CA SER A 176 4.74 -11.83 -17.03
C SER A 176 5.20 -11.00 -18.23
N ALA A 177 4.35 -10.85 -19.25
CA ALA A 177 4.62 -9.97 -20.39
C ALA A 177 4.79 -8.50 -19.96
N GLY A 178 3.94 -8.03 -19.03
CA GLY A 178 4.04 -6.70 -18.43
C GLY A 178 5.36 -6.46 -17.69
N ALA A 179 5.83 -7.45 -16.92
CA ALA A 179 7.11 -7.39 -16.21
C ALA A 179 8.31 -7.27 -17.17
N GLU A 180 8.26 -7.96 -18.31
CA GLU A 180 9.30 -7.84 -19.33
C GLU A 180 9.24 -6.50 -20.08
N LEU A 181 8.03 -5.98 -20.37
CA LEU A 181 7.86 -4.64 -20.93
C LEU A 181 8.38 -3.55 -19.99
N PHE A 182 8.16 -3.71 -18.69
CA PHE A 182 8.68 -2.82 -17.64
C PHE A 182 10.22 -2.72 -17.69
N LYS A 183 10.92 -3.87 -17.79
CA LYS A 183 12.38 -3.91 -17.94
C LYS A 183 12.84 -3.36 -19.28
N LYS A 184 12.19 -3.79 -20.38
CA LYS A 184 12.53 -3.39 -21.76
C LYS A 184 12.46 -1.88 -21.96
N ASN A 185 11.45 -1.22 -21.38
CA ASN A 185 11.26 0.22 -21.47
C ASN A 185 11.96 1.00 -20.36
N LYS A 186 12.76 0.32 -19.51
CA LYS A 186 13.56 0.92 -18.43
C LYS A 186 12.74 1.72 -17.42
N CYS A 187 11.49 1.32 -17.18
CA CYS A 187 10.61 1.98 -16.22
C CYS A 187 11.21 1.95 -14.79
N PHE A 188 12.02 0.93 -14.47
CA PHE A 188 12.74 0.79 -13.21
C PHE A 188 13.72 1.92 -12.90
N GLU A 189 14.21 2.67 -13.91
CA GLU A 189 15.14 3.79 -13.67
C GLU A 189 14.49 4.90 -12.82
N CYS A 190 13.15 5.02 -12.86
CA CYS A 190 12.40 5.97 -12.05
C CYS A 190 11.55 5.28 -10.98
N HIS A 191 10.91 4.15 -11.33
CA HIS A 191 9.99 3.45 -10.45
C HIS A 191 10.67 2.43 -9.51
N GLY A 192 11.97 2.17 -9.69
CA GLY A 192 12.71 1.16 -8.91
C GLY A 192 12.46 -0.27 -9.40
N GLY A 193 13.34 -1.22 -9.05
CA GLY A 193 13.29 -2.60 -9.56
C GLY A 193 12.00 -3.36 -9.21
N GLU A 194 11.47 -3.10 -8.01
CA GLU A 194 10.22 -3.66 -7.48
C GLU A 194 9.00 -2.71 -7.62
N GLY A 195 9.15 -1.56 -8.29
CA GLY A 195 8.05 -0.61 -8.49
C GLY A 195 7.71 0.24 -7.25
N ARG A 196 8.63 0.38 -6.29
CA ARG A 196 8.42 1.09 -5.01
C ARG A 196 8.69 2.59 -5.06
N GLY A 197 9.08 3.11 -6.23
CA GLY A 197 9.36 4.52 -6.45
C GLY A 197 10.73 4.97 -5.93
N ASP A 198 11.66 4.02 -5.78
CA ASP A 198 13.02 4.17 -5.25
C ASP A 198 14.11 4.23 -6.36
N GLY A 199 13.73 4.48 -7.61
CA GLY A 199 14.66 4.45 -8.75
C GLY A 199 15.49 5.72 -8.93
N ASN A 200 14.88 6.90 -8.84
CA ASN A 200 15.58 8.17 -9.02
C ASN A 200 15.02 9.28 -8.11
N PRO A 201 15.77 9.74 -7.10
CA PRO A 201 15.33 10.79 -6.17
C PRO A 201 15.53 12.22 -6.70
N THR A 202 16.26 12.40 -7.81
CA THR A 202 16.70 13.72 -8.30
C THR A 202 15.72 14.36 -9.30
N MET A 203 14.66 13.64 -9.64
CA MET A 203 13.65 14.08 -10.59
C MET A 203 12.95 15.36 -10.12
N LYS A 204 12.69 16.25 -11.07
CA LYS A 204 11.96 17.50 -10.86
C LYS A 204 10.79 17.60 -11.82
N ASP A 205 9.74 18.27 -11.38
CA ASP A 205 8.67 18.69 -12.27
C ASP A 205 9.08 19.92 -13.09
N ASP A 206 8.25 20.32 -14.05
CA ASP A 206 8.56 21.44 -14.96
C ASP A 206 8.66 22.79 -14.21
N TRP A 207 8.17 22.85 -12.97
CA TRP A 207 8.27 24.01 -12.07
C TRP A 207 9.53 23.97 -11.19
N GLY A 208 10.37 22.94 -11.34
CA GLY A 208 11.63 22.78 -10.60
C GLY A 208 11.47 22.19 -9.21
N PHE A 209 10.27 21.74 -8.82
CA PHE A 209 10.05 21.08 -7.54
C PHE A 209 10.42 19.60 -7.61
N PRO A 210 11.01 19.03 -6.54
CA PRO A 210 11.27 17.60 -6.47
C PRO A 210 10.00 16.77 -6.69
N ILE A 211 10.10 15.71 -7.49
CA ILE A 211 9.00 14.77 -7.71
C ILE A 211 9.55 13.35 -7.74
N VAL A 212 8.90 12.47 -6.99
CA VAL A 212 9.23 11.04 -6.95
C VAL A 212 8.14 10.23 -7.62
N ALA A 213 8.52 9.08 -8.19
CA ALA A 213 7.58 8.14 -8.77
C ALA A 213 6.60 7.61 -7.72
N ALA A 214 5.40 7.20 -8.13
CA ALA A 214 4.46 6.56 -7.23
C ALA A 214 4.93 5.13 -6.87
N ASP A 215 4.75 4.74 -5.61
CA ASP A 215 4.92 3.35 -5.15
C ASP A 215 3.73 2.51 -5.61
N TRP A 216 3.99 1.53 -6.46
CA TRP A 216 2.98 0.66 -7.05
C TRP A 216 2.39 -0.34 -6.07
N THR A 217 3.09 -0.61 -4.97
CA THR A 217 2.56 -1.40 -3.85
C THR A 217 1.59 -0.60 -2.98
N GLN A 218 1.41 0.69 -3.25
CA GLN A 218 0.44 1.56 -2.58
C GLN A 218 -0.51 2.21 -3.60
N CYS A 219 -1.17 1.42 -4.43
CA CYS A 219 -1.96 1.95 -5.55
C CYS A 219 -3.16 2.83 -5.18
N TRP A 220 -3.58 2.86 -3.91
CA TRP A 220 -4.47 3.90 -3.38
C TRP A 220 -3.90 5.32 -3.51
N ASN A 221 -2.58 5.47 -3.68
CA ASN A 221 -1.89 6.74 -3.90
C ASN A 221 -1.73 7.11 -5.40
N PHE A 222 -2.25 6.32 -6.33
CA PHE A 222 -2.19 6.65 -7.77
C PHE A 222 -3.07 7.86 -8.09
N ARG A 223 -2.45 8.93 -8.60
CA ARG A 223 -3.19 10.17 -8.90
C ARG A 223 -4.31 9.92 -9.92
N GLY A 224 -5.51 10.36 -9.57
CA GLY A 224 -6.72 10.16 -10.37
C GLY A 224 -7.45 8.82 -10.13
N SER A 225 -7.05 8.02 -9.15
CA SER A 225 -7.64 6.69 -8.88
C SER A 225 -8.55 6.60 -7.63
N ARG A 226 -8.83 7.69 -6.89
CA ARG A 226 -9.42 7.62 -5.52
C ARG A 226 -10.65 6.72 -5.38
N ARG A 227 -11.54 6.68 -6.38
CA ARG A 227 -12.77 5.88 -6.35
C ARG A 227 -12.58 4.46 -6.90
N ASN A 228 -11.48 4.17 -7.57
CA ASN A 228 -11.19 2.91 -8.25
C ASN A 228 -9.68 2.59 -8.20
N ALA A 229 -9.07 2.66 -7.01
CA ALA A 229 -7.62 2.57 -6.82
C ALA A 229 -6.97 1.32 -7.45
N PHE A 230 -7.73 0.23 -7.47
CA PHE A 230 -7.30 -1.09 -7.96
C PHE A 230 -7.64 -1.36 -9.43
N ASP A 231 -8.18 -0.36 -10.15
CA ASP A 231 -8.54 -0.50 -11.56
C ASP A 231 -7.29 -0.31 -12.44
N PRO A 232 -6.87 -1.35 -13.21
CA PRO A 232 -5.72 -1.28 -14.10
C PRO A 232 -5.88 -0.19 -15.17
N PHE A 233 -7.09 0.25 -15.49
CA PHE A 233 -7.31 1.34 -16.44
C PHE A 233 -6.62 2.65 -16.01
N ASN A 234 -6.48 2.91 -14.71
CA ASN A 234 -5.75 4.08 -14.22
C ASN A 234 -4.29 4.08 -14.68
N VAL A 235 -3.69 2.90 -14.74
CA VAL A 235 -2.31 2.70 -15.20
C VAL A 235 -2.24 2.83 -16.72
N VAL A 236 -3.14 2.18 -17.46
CA VAL A 236 -3.24 2.31 -18.92
C VAL A 236 -3.39 3.77 -19.33
N ARG A 237 -4.29 4.52 -18.67
CA ARG A 237 -4.47 5.95 -18.88
C ARG A 237 -3.17 6.73 -18.71
N THR A 238 -2.46 6.47 -17.62
CA THR A 238 -1.22 7.18 -17.28
C THR A 238 -0.12 6.88 -18.31
N ILE A 239 0.07 5.62 -18.69
CA ILE A 239 1.06 5.21 -19.70
C ILE A 239 0.70 5.82 -21.08
N SER A 240 -0.59 5.94 -21.37
CA SER A 240 -1.06 6.43 -22.66
C SER A 240 -0.99 7.94 -22.82
N THR A 241 -1.35 8.69 -21.78
CA THR A 241 -1.46 10.16 -21.84
C THR A 241 -0.22 10.87 -21.30
N GLY A 242 0.63 10.14 -20.57
CA GLY A 242 1.69 10.72 -19.77
C GLY A 242 1.16 11.61 -18.64
N ILE A 243 2.05 12.19 -17.87
CA ILE A 243 1.71 13.15 -16.83
C ILE A 243 2.40 14.48 -17.18
N ASN A 244 1.67 15.37 -17.86
CA ASN A 244 2.19 16.68 -18.26
C ASN A 244 2.76 17.44 -17.06
N GLY A 245 3.87 18.16 -17.27
CA GLY A 245 4.55 18.84 -16.18
C GLY A 245 5.47 17.94 -15.36
N THR A 246 5.73 16.69 -15.78
CA THR A 246 6.56 15.75 -15.01
C THR A 246 7.44 14.91 -15.93
N PRO A 247 8.48 14.25 -15.38
CA PRO A 247 9.33 13.34 -16.14
C PRO A 247 8.65 12.05 -16.63
N MET A 248 7.36 11.81 -16.33
CA MET A 248 6.62 10.64 -16.80
C MET A 248 6.01 10.90 -18.19
N PRO A 249 6.65 10.43 -19.29
CA PRO A 249 6.18 10.68 -20.64
C PRO A 249 4.97 9.80 -20.96
N ASN A 250 4.38 10.03 -22.13
CA ASN A 250 3.49 9.05 -22.72
C ASN A 250 4.31 7.96 -23.46
N PHE A 251 3.72 6.78 -23.59
CA PHE A 251 4.30 5.64 -24.30
C PHE A 251 3.39 5.17 -25.45
N ARG A 252 2.41 5.96 -25.87
CA ARG A 252 1.40 5.57 -26.87
C ARG A 252 2.02 5.13 -28.20
N GLU A 253 3.05 5.83 -28.66
CA GLU A 253 3.72 5.54 -29.93
C GLU A 253 4.73 4.38 -29.81
N LYS A 254 5.15 4.04 -28.59
CA LYS A 254 6.20 3.04 -28.33
C LYS A 254 5.64 1.68 -27.90
N ILE A 255 4.47 1.67 -27.27
CA ILE A 255 3.84 0.49 -26.67
C ILE A 255 2.42 0.37 -27.22
N THR A 256 2.10 -0.78 -27.81
CA THR A 256 0.78 -1.03 -28.40
C THR A 256 -0.33 -1.01 -27.34
N PRO A 257 -1.61 -0.81 -27.72
CA PRO A 257 -2.73 -0.88 -26.76
C PRO A 257 -2.74 -2.17 -25.92
N GLU A 258 -2.51 -3.32 -26.54
CA GLU A 258 -2.44 -4.63 -25.87
C GLU A 258 -1.29 -4.68 -24.84
N GLU A 259 -0.09 -4.28 -25.24
CA GLU A 259 1.09 -4.26 -24.35
C GLU A 259 0.91 -3.27 -23.19
N ARG A 260 0.20 -2.14 -23.38
CA ARG A 260 -0.12 -1.20 -22.29
C ARG A 260 -1.03 -1.85 -21.24
N TRP A 261 -1.96 -2.70 -21.65
CA TRP A 261 -2.78 -3.49 -20.72
C TRP A 261 -1.96 -4.53 -19.98
N GLN A 262 -1.04 -5.23 -20.66
CA GLN A 262 -0.12 -6.17 -20.02
C GLN A 262 0.77 -5.48 -18.97
N LEU A 263 1.32 -4.31 -19.30
CA LEU A 263 2.07 -3.51 -18.34
C LEU A 263 1.20 -3.07 -17.15
N ALA A 264 -0.06 -2.68 -17.41
CA ALA A 264 -1.01 -2.37 -16.34
C ALA A 264 -1.36 -3.59 -15.47
N ALA A 265 -1.44 -4.80 -16.04
CA ALA A 265 -1.61 -6.05 -15.29
C ALA A 265 -0.46 -6.26 -14.30
N PHE A 266 0.79 -6.10 -14.75
CA PHE A 266 1.96 -6.19 -13.88
C PHE A 266 1.94 -5.15 -12.75
N VAL A 267 1.72 -3.87 -13.07
CA VAL A 267 1.62 -2.82 -12.04
C VAL A 267 0.49 -3.13 -11.04
N ASN A 268 -0.63 -3.65 -11.53
CA ASN A 268 -1.79 -3.98 -10.71
C ASN A 268 -1.58 -5.20 -9.81
N SER A 269 -0.72 -6.15 -10.20
CA SER A 269 -0.40 -7.34 -9.40
C SER A 269 0.47 -7.01 -8.18
N LEU A 270 1.21 -5.91 -8.21
CA LEU A 270 2.05 -5.45 -7.08
C LEU A 270 1.22 -4.83 -5.93
N CYS A 271 -0.03 -4.47 -6.16
CA CYS A 271 -0.91 -3.94 -5.11
C CYS A 271 -1.27 -5.01 -4.06
N PRO A 272 -1.12 -4.75 -2.76
CA PRO A 272 -1.63 -5.63 -1.72
C PRO A 272 -3.16 -5.59 -1.73
N ARG A 273 -3.78 -6.76 -1.52
CA ARG A 273 -5.25 -6.92 -1.49
C ARG A 273 -5.78 -7.76 -0.32
N LYS A 274 -4.90 -8.08 0.62
CA LYS A 274 -5.27 -8.76 1.86
C LYS A 274 -5.92 -7.76 2.81
N ASN A 275 -7.12 -8.09 3.31
CA ASN A 275 -7.83 -7.35 4.35
C ASN A 275 -7.94 -5.82 4.08
N ILE A 276 -8.45 -5.43 2.91
CA ILE A 276 -8.59 -4.01 2.52
C ILE A 276 -9.87 -3.42 3.09
N ASP A 277 -9.77 -2.24 3.70
CA ASP A 277 -10.92 -1.44 4.12
C ASP A 277 -11.55 -0.74 2.89
N PRO A 278 -12.83 -0.99 2.58
CA PRO A 278 -13.52 -0.37 1.44
C PRO A 278 -13.65 1.16 1.54
N LEU A 279 -13.60 1.74 2.74
CA LEU A 279 -13.76 3.19 2.95
C LEU A 279 -12.48 3.95 2.60
N VAL A 280 -11.33 3.41 3.01
CA VAL A 280 -10.03 4.07 2.80
C VAL A 280 -9.22 3.47 1.65
N ASN A 281 -9.62 2.32 1.12
CA ASN A 281 -8.89 1.53 0.11
C ASN A 281 -7.44 1.17 0.54
N LYS A 282 -7.19 1.12 1.85
CA LYS A 282 -5.91 0.72 2.47
C LYS A 282 -6.08 -0.61 3.23
N PRO A 283 -5.02 -1.38 3.47
CA PRO A 283 -5.08 -2.53 4.37
C PRO A 283 -5.52 -2.12 5.78
N VAL A 284 -6.35 -2.96 6.40
CA VAL A 284 -6.80 -2.79 7.78
C VAL A 284 -5.64 -3.12 8.72
N THR A 285 -5.44 -2.28 9.74
CA THR A 285 -4.43 -2.51 10.77
C THR A 285 -4.77 -3.73 11.63
N ASP A 286 -3.77 -4.59 11.84
CA ASP A 286 -3.86 -5.72 12.76
C ASP A 286 -3.62 -5.23 14.19
N PHE A 287 -4.63 -5.36 15.05
CA PHE A 287 -4.53 -4.94 16.45
C PHE A 287 -3.83 -5.97 17.35
N LEU A 288 -3.55 -7.17 16.84
CA LEU A 288 -2.92 -8.25 17.58
C LEU A 288 -1.79 -8.88 16.77
N ILE A 289 -0.56 -8.68 17.24
CA ILE A 289 0.65 -9.35 16.81
C ILE A 289 0.77 -10.66 17.58
N LYS A 290 0.76 -11.79 16.88
CA LYS A 290 0.93 -13.11 17.50
C LYS A 290 2.40 -13.50 17.37
N SER A 291 3.10 -13.54 18.49
CA SER A 291 4.47 -14.04 18.53
C SER A 291 4.46 -15.56 18.53
N LYS A 292 4.93 -16.15 17.43
CA LYS A 292 4.86 -17.59 17.21
C LYS A 292 5.87 -18.33 18.08
N TYR A 293 5.41 -19.34 18.80
CA TYR A 293 6.30 -20.26 19.52
C TYR A 293 7.15 -21.06 18.53
N THR A 294 8.47 -21.05 18.75
CA THR A 294 9.45 -21.81 17.97
C THR A 294 10.11 -22.86 18.87
N VAL A 295 10.12 -24.10 18.40
CA VAL A 295 10.82 -25.19 19.08
C VAL A 295 12.31 -25.07 18.73
N GLY A 296 13.16 -24.94 19.74
CA GLY A 296 14.60 -24.75 19.53
C GLY A 296 15.00 -23.28 19.34
N PRO A 297 16.22 -23.00 18.87
CA PRO A 297 16.66 -21.64 18.60
C PRO A 297 15.91 -21.03 17.42
N VAL A 298 15.62 -19.73 17.51
CA VAL A 298 15.07 -18.96 16.38
C VAL A 298 16.20 -18.64 15.41
N ALA A 299 15.98 -18.86 14.11
CA ALA A 299 17.01 -18.55 13.12
C ALA A 299 17.26 -17.03 13.08
N PRO A 300 18.52 -16.58 13.20
CA PRO A 300 18.86 -15.16 13.15
C PRO A 300 18.83 -14.58 11.73
N ASN A 301 18.68 -15.43 10.70
CA ASN A 301 18.67 -15.03 9.30
C ASN A 301 17.24 -14.76 8.81
N MET A 302 16.98 -13.53 8.36
CA MET A 302 15.72 -13.07 7.78
C MET A 302 15.32 -13.84 6.52
N ASP A 303 16.26 -14.41 5.77
CA ASP A 303 15.98 -15.20 4.57
C ASP A 303 15.55 -16.64 4.89
N ASP A 304 15.61 -17.05 6.16
CA ASP A 304 15.14 -18.36 6.61
C ASP A 304 13.61 -18.49 6.36
N PRO A 305 13.11 -19.65 5.88
CA PRO A 305 11.70 -19.84 5.61
C PRO A 305 10.78 -19.54 6.80
N MET A 306 11.26 -19.61 8.05
CA MET A 306 10.47 -19.25 9.23
C MET A 306 10.05 -17.78 9.31
N TRP A 307 10.76 -16.92 8.58
CA TRP A 307 10.56 -15.48 8.46
C TRP A 307 9.91 -15.06 7.13
N GLN A 308 9.60 -16.04 6.27
CA GLN A 308 8.98 -15.80 4.97
C GLN A 308 7.47 -16.02 5.05
N ALA A 309 6.70 -15.02 4.61
CA ALA A 309 5.26 -15.11 4.47
C ALA A 309 4.82 -14.41 3.18
N PRO A 310 3.76 -14.90 2.50
CA PRO A 310 3.23 -14.23 1.32
C PRO A 310 2.74 -12.83 1.68
N GLU A 311 3.27 -11.83 0.97
CA GLU A 311 2.84 -10.42 1.08
C GLU A 311 1.46 -10.18 0.44
N HIS A 312 1.06 -11.07 -0.47
CA HIS A 312 -0.10 -10.93 -1.33
C HIS A 312 -1.21 -11.95 -1.01
N ASP A 313 -2.41 -11.71 -1.56
CA ASP A 313 -3.55 -12.62 -1.41
C ASP A 313 -3.23 -14.01 -1.99
N ASP A 314 -3.60 -15.06 -1.26
CA ASP A 314 -3.37 -16.46 -1.62
C ASP A 314 -3.95 -16.88 -2.98
N ARG A 315 -4.83 -16.08 -3.57
CA ARG A 315 -5.45 -16.34 -4.88
C ARG A 315 -4.70 -15.68 -6.05
N LEU A 316 -3.65 -14.91 -5.81
CA LEU A 316 -2.83 -14.35 -6.88
C LEU A 316 -1.97 -15.46 -7.52
N PRO A 317 -2.08 -15.69 -8.84
CA PRO A 317 -1.25 -16.66 -9.54
C PRO A 317 0.23 -16.21 -9.58
N GLY A 318 1.16 -17.16 -9.65
CA GLY A 318 2.60 -16.90 -9.86
C GLY A 318 3.47 -16.69 -8.61
N TYR A 319 2.91 -16.70 -7.40
CA TYR A 319 3.70 -16.66 -6.16
C TYR A 319 3.85 -18.06 -5.56
N GLU A 320 5.01 -18.70 -5.81
CA GLU A 320 5.36 -19.97 -5.17
C GLU A 320 5.55 -19.77 -3.66
N ARG A 321 4.89 -20.61 -2.85
CA ARG A 321 5.01 -20.59 -1.39
C ARG A 321 6.12 -21.54 -0.97
N SER A 322 6.84 -21.20 0.10
CA SER A 322 7.79 -22.14 0.68
C SER A 322 7.06 -23.42 1.13
N GLU A 323 7.70 -24.57 0.95
CA GLU A 323 7.15 -25.85 1.43
C GLU A 323 6.86 -25.78 2.94
N GLU A 324 7.69 -25.06 3.69
CA GLU A 324 7.50 -24.84 5.13
C GLU A 324 6.24 -24.04 5.46
N TYR A 325 5.93 -22.96 4.73
CA TYR A 325 4.69 -22.22 4.90
C TYR A 325 3.47 -23.13 4.69
N VAL A 326 3.50 -23.94 3.64
CA VAL A 326 2.41 -24.87 3.31
C VAL A 326 2.28 -25.97 4.37
N ASN A 327 3.40 -26.56 4.79
CA ASN A 327 3.44 -27.64 5.79
C ASN A 327 3.02 -27.16 7.18
N ASN A 328 3.27 -25.90 7.52
CA ASN A 328 2.84 -25.27 8.76
C ASN A 328 1.40 -24.72 8.68
N GLY A 329 0.65 -25.01 7.61
CA GLY A 329 -0.74 -24.60 7.46
C GLY A 329 -0.94 -23.11 7.19
N GLY A 330 0.09 -22.38 6.73
CA GLY A 330 0.03 -20.95 6.43
C GLY A 330 -0.02 -20.03 7.66
N ASP A 331 0.46 -20.51 8.81
CA ASP A 331 0.39 -19.77 10.09
C ASP A 331 1.49 -18.71 10.26
N GLN A 332 2.32 -18.49 9.24
CA GLN A 332 3.30 -17.40 9.17
C GLN A 332 2.69 -16.22 8.43
N PHE A 333 2.57 -15.06 9.06
CA PHE A 333 2.05 -13.90 8.36
C PHE A 333 2.64 -12.62 8.91
N TRP A 334 2.76 -11.65 8.01
CA TRP A 334 3.01 -10.27 8.37
C TRP A 334 1.77 -9.66 9.02
N HIS A 335 1.98 -9.00 10.15
CA HIS A 335 0.98 -8.13 10.78
C HIS A 335 1.14 -6.72 10.23
N TYR A 336 0.10 -6.20 9.58
CA TYR A 336 0.11 -4.85 9.03
C TYR A 336 -0.26 -3.84 10.11
N ILE A 337 0.61 -2.88 10.38
CA ILE A 337 0.39 -1.82 11.35
C ILE A 337 0.32 -0.49 10.62
N ALA A 338 -0.82 0.18 10.70
CA ALA A 338 -0.99 1.51 10.14
C ALA A 338 -0.27 2.55 11.02
N MET A 339 0.45 3.46 10.36
CA MET A 339 1.14 4.58 10.99
C MET A 339 0.39 5.88 10.68
N GLY A 340 0.52 6.87 11.55
CA GLY A 340 0.00 8.20 11.33
C GLY A 340 1.02 9.26 11.75
N GLY A 341 0.83 10.50 11.27
CA GLY A 341 1.65 11.63 11.68
C GLY A 341 1.29 12.11 13.08
N GLN A 342 2.25 12.69 13.79
CA GLN A 342 2.00 13.32 15.09
C GLN A 342 1.20 14.64 14.92
N ILE A 343 0.06 14.77 15.61
CA ILE A 343 -0.89 15.89 15.42
C ILE A 343 -0.76 16.98 16.52
N THR A 344 -0.12 16.69 17.66
CA THR A 344 -0.45 17.40 18.91
C THR A 344 0.56 18.42 19.43
N ARG A 345 1.80 18.50 18.91
CA ARG A 345 2.83 19.34 19.56
C ARG A 345 3.91 19.99 18.67
N GLY A 346 3.75 19.98 17.35
CA GLY A 346 4.66 20.63 16.39
C GLY A 346 3.93 21.54 15.40
N GLU A 347 4.57 21.88 14.29
CA GLU A 347 3.89 22.57 13.19
C GLU A 347 2.63 21.78 12.77
N ARG A 348 1.50 22.48 12.66
CA ARG A 348 0.28 21.85 12.18
C ARG A 348 0.51 21.42 10.73
N ASN A 349 0.26 20.14 10.43
CA ASN A 349 0.34 19.48 9.11
C ASN A 349 1.69 18.83 8.76
N PHE A 350 2.30 18.07 9.69
CA PHE A 350 3.33 17.09 9.34
C PHE A 350 2.74 15.90 8.58
N ASP A 351 3.40 15.50 7.49
CA ASP A 351 3.02 14.35 6.65
C ASP A 351 4.15 13.30 6.73
N PRO A 352 4.00 12.22 7.51
CA PRO A 352 5.04 11.21 7.66
C PRO A 352 5.31 10.51 6.34
N LYS A 353 6.56 10.12 6.10
CA LYS A 353 6.93 9.39 4.87
C LYS A 353 6.56 7.93 4.90
N VAL A 354 6.49 7.35 6.10
CA VAL A 354 6.11 5.96 6.30
C VAL A 354 4.66 5.89 6.77
N ASP A 355 3.81 5.35 5.90
CA ASP A 355 2.38 5.17 6.11
C ASP A 355 2.04 3.92 6.94
N ASN A 356 2.93 2.94 6.96
CA ASN A 356 2.71 1.62 7.53
C ASN A 356 4.01 0.86 7.79
N LEU A 357 3.90 -0.20 8.58
CA LEU A 357 4.95 -1.20 8.77
C LEU A 357 4.34 -2.59 8.89
N TRP A 358 5.15 -3.60 8.65
CA TRP A 358 4.85 -5.00 8.82
C TRP A 358 5.68 -5.58 9.94
N VAL A 359 5.06 -6.39 10.78
CA VAL A 359 5.74 -7.05 11.90
C VAL A 359 5.53 -8.54 11.82
N MET A 360 6.60 -9.29 11.97
CA MET A 360 6.57 -10.72 12.28
C MET A 360 7.25 -10.93 13.62
N SER A 361 6.67 -11.76 14.48
CA SER A 361 7.20 -12.01 15.82
C SER A 361 7.31 -13.49 16.11
N ARG A 362 8.41 -13.90 16.73
CA ARG A 362 8.65 -15.27 17.17
C ARG A 362 9.30 -15.29 18.55
N TRP A 363 9.12 -16.36 19.30
CA TRP A 363 9.80 -16.53 20.58
C TRP A 363 10.20 -17.99 20.80
N SER A 364 11.24 -18.20 21.61
CA SER A 364 11.77 -19.52 21.97
C SER A 364 11.85 -19.68 23.48
N ASP A 365 11.36 -20.82 23.97
CA ASP A 365 11.48 -21.22 25.38
C ASP A 365 12.91 -21.70 25.71
N GLU A 366 13.65 -22.23 24.72
CA GLU A 366 15.04 -22.62 24.93
C GLU A 366 15.94 -21.39 25.09
N GLU A 367 15.75 -20.36 24.27
CA GLU A 367 16.53 -19.13 24.35
C GLU A 367 16.02 -18.14 25.40
N GLN A 368 14.81 -18.35 25.93
CA GLN A 368 14.08 -17.37 26.75
C GLN A 368 14.13 -15.97 26.10
N ALA A 369 13.87 -15.89 24.79
CA ALA A 369 13.96 -14.65 24.02
C ALA A 369 12.80 -14.50 23.02
N VAL A 370 12.46 -13.23 22.74
CA VAL A 370 11.51 -12.82 21.70
C VAL A 370 12.24 -12.07 20.60
N TYR A 371 11.79 -12.30 19.37
CA TYR A 371 12.29 -11.71 18.15
C TYR A 371 11.16 -10.95 17.46
N TYR A 372 11.45 -9.72 17.03
CA TYR A 372 10.56 -8.90 16.22
C TYR A 372 11.27 -8.52 14.93
N LEU A 373 10.78 -9.05 13.81
CA LEU A 373 11.18 -8.61 12.47
C LEU A 373 10.22 -7.49 12.04
N VAL A 374 10.75 -6.28 11.94
CA VAL A 374 10.01 -5.09 11.50
C VAL A 374 10.45 -4.74 10.10
N GLU A 375 9.49 -4.61 9.19
CA GLU A 375 9.68 -4.21 7.80
C GLU A 375 8.83 -2.99 7.48
N TYR A 376 9.36 -2.05 6.71
CA TYR A 376 8.58 -0.91 6.21
C TYR A 376 9.17 -0.37 4.91
N HIS A 377 8.34 0.40 4.20
CA HIS A 377 8.78 1.10 3.00
C HIS A 377 9.41 2.42 3.37
N ASP A 378 10.67 2.58 2.99
CA ASP A 378 11.36 3.85 2.99
C ASP A 378 12.13 3.96 1.70
N ARG A 379 11.77 4.91 0.84
CA ARG A 379 12.23 4.90 -0.56
C ARG A 379 13.72 5.15 -0.67
N PHE A 380 14.22 6.06 0.16
CA PHE A 380 15.60 6.50 0.16
C PHE A 380 16.05 6.64 1.61
N LEU A 381 17.25 6.17 1.90
CA LEU A 381 17.85 6.36 3.22
C LEU A 381 18.64 7.68 3.26
N SER A 382 18.81 8.18 4.47
CA SER A 382 19.63 9.35 4.73
C SER A 382 21.10 9.08 4.37
N THR A 383 21.75 10.13 3.91
CA THR A 383 23.21 10.19 3.79
C THR A 383 23.81 11.23 4.73
N ASP A 384 22.96 11.90 5.52
CA ASP A 384 23.32 12.94 6.48
C ASP A 384 23.30 12.35 7.89
N PRO A 385 24.47 12.24 8.57
CA PRO A 385 24.53 11.73 9.95
C PRO A 385 23.76 12.56 10.97
N GLU A 386 23.39 13.81 10.66
CA GLU A 386 22.53 14.64 11.52
C GLU A 386 21.09 14.12 11.56
N PHE A 387 20.63 13.49 10.47
CA PHE A 387 19.29 12.93 10.33
C PHE A 387 19.39 11.44 9.97
N PRO A 388 19.80 10.57 10.91
CA PRO A 388 19.81 9.14 10.66
C PRO A 388 18.38 8.60 10.57
N ASP A 389 18.18 7.58 9.74
CA ASP A 389 16.91 6.85 9.72
C ASP A 389 16.73 6.10 11.04
N GLY A 390 15.48 5.92 11.46
CA GLY A 390 15.20 5.32 12.75
C GLY A 390 13.89 4.55 12.80
N VAL A 391 13.88 3.50 13.60
CA VAL A 391 12.66 2.80 13.99
C VAL A 391 12.71 2.53 15.49
N ALA A 392 11.58 2.71 16.17
CA ALA A 392 11.46 2.38 17.57
C ALA A 392 10.20 1.57 17.83
N MET A 393 10.28 0.80 18.90
CA MET A 393 9.12 0.17 19.52
C MET A 393 9.06 0.66 20.97
N GLN A 394 7.84 0.87 21.47
CA GLN A 394 7.64 1.16 22.88
C GLN A 394 6.63 0.21 23.51
N TRP A 395 6.81 -0.03 24.80
CA TRP A 395 5.97 -0.87 25.64
C TRP A 395 5.71 -0.17 26.97
N PRO A 396 4.65 -0.50 27.70
CA PRO A 396 4.53 -0.10 29.09
C PRO A 396 5.66 -0.69 29.93
N GLY A 397 6.41 0.15 30.66
CA GLY A 397 7.50 -0.30 31.52
C GLY A 397 7.04 -1.00 32.80
N GLN A 398 5.79 -0.72 33.23
CA GLN A 398 5.15 -1.29 34.42
C GLN A 398 3.84 -1.98 34.01
N LEU A 399 3.95 -3.07 33.26
CA LEU A 399 2.78 -3.78 32.72
C LEU A 399 1.88 -4.30 33.84
N GLU A 400 2.47 -4.82 34.91
CA GLU A 400 1.79 -5.37 36.10
C GLU A 400 0.99 -4.33 36.89
N ASP A 401 1.33 -3.05 36.77
CA ASP A 401 0.64 -1.95 37.46
C ASP A 401 -0.53 -1.39 36.62
N LEU A 402 -0.70 -1.84 35.38
CA LEU A 402 -1.83 -1.48 34.52
C LEU A 402 -3.04 -2.37 34.81
N PHE A 403 -4.15 -1.75 35.21
CA PHE A 403 -5.40 -2.47 35.47
C PHE A 403 -6.29 -2.52 34.23
N GLY A 404 -6.66 -3.73 33.80
CA GLY A 404 -7.62 -3.96 32.73
C GLY A 404 -7.15 -3.43 31.37
N ALA A 405 -7.86 -2.45 30.82
CA ALA A 405 -7.57 -1.86 29.50
C ALA A 405 -6.76 -0.54 29.59
N GLU A 406 -6.26 -0.19 30.78
CA GLU A 406 -5.43 1.00 30.94
C GLU A 406 -4.13 0.89 30.14
N LYS A 407 -3.74 2.00 29.52
CA LYS A 407 -2.49 2.13 28.77
C LYS A 407 -1.80 3.44 29.16
N PRO A 408 -0.46 3.51 29.12
CA PRO A 408 0.24 4.78 29.16
C PRO A 408 -0.22 5.68 28.01
N TYR A 409 0.03 6.99 28.14
CA TYR A 409 -0.13 7.88 27.00
C TYR A 409 0.70 7.37 25.82
N PHE A 410 0.13 7.40 24.62
CA PHE A 410 0.70 6.69 23.46
C PHE A 410 1.98 7.31 22.92
N ILE A 411 2.32 8.54 23.31
CA ILE A 411 3.60 9.16 22.95
C ILE A 411 4.47 9.22 24.21
N TYR A 412 5.39 8.27 24.33
CA TYR A 412 6.39 8.24 25.41
C TYR A 412 5.83 8.20 26.84
N GLY A 413 4.60 7.71 27.03
CA GLY A 413 4.03 7.50 28.36
C GLY A 413 3.73 8.78 29.12
N ASP A 414 3.65 8.65 30.45
CA ASP A 414 3.47 9.78 31.36
C ASP A 414 4.23 9.53 32.67
N SER A 415 4.31 10.57 33.51
CA SER A 415 5.07 10.52 34.78
C SER A 415 4.69 9.36 35.72
N LYS A 416 3.44 8.87 35.64
CA LYS A 416 2.94 7.75 36.47
C LYS A 416 3.02 6.42 35.74
N LYS A 417 3.00 6.43 34.41
CA LYS A 417 2.99 5.25 33.55
C LYS A 417 4.13 5.37 32.53
N PRO A 418 5.37 5.01 32.94
CA PRO A 418 6.50 5.09 32.04
C PRO A 418 6.41 4.04 30.93
N VAL A 419 7.10 4.31 29.83
CA VAL A 419 7.28 3.36 28.73
C VAL A 419 8.74 2.98 28.55
N ASP A 420 8.95 1.70 28.24
CA ASP A 420 10.18 1.15 27.72
C ASP A 420 10.26 1.41 26.22
N ILE A 421 11.35 2.00 25.72
CA ILE A 421 11.52 2.32 24.31
C ILE A 421 12.81 1.69 23.78
N TRP A 422 12.70 0.89 22.73
CA TRP A 422 13.84 0.35 21.99
C TRP A 422 13.95 1.11 20.69
N LYS A 423 14.96 1.99 20.58
CA LYS A 423 15.16 2.84 19.39
C LYS A 423 16.41 2.39 18.65
N ALA A 424 16.25 1.95 17.41
CA ALA A 424 17.34 1.68 16.49
C ALA A 424 17.48 2.88 15.54
N ASN A 425 18.64 3.54 15.54
CA ASN A 425 19.03 4.51 14.52
C ASN A 425 20.10 3.91 13.64
N PHE A 426 20.04 4.17 12.34
CA PHE A 426 20.93 3.52 11.40
C PHE A 426 21.26 4.37 10.18
N MET A 427 22.38 4.02 9.55
CA MET A 427 22.81 4.54 8.26
C MET A 427 23.20 3.36 7.36
N ALA A 428 22.99 3.45 6.06
CA ALA A 428 23.43 2.41 5.14
C ALA A 428 24.91 2.58 4.76
N LYS A 429 25.66 1.46 4.74
CA LYS A 429 27.07 1.44 4.33
C LYS A 429 27.18 1.52 2.80
N ASP A 430 28.08 2.36 2.31
CA ASP A 430 28.35 2.57 0.86
C ASP A 430 27.09 2.87 0.02
N TYR A 431 26.09 3.48 0.65
CA TYR A 431 24.83 3.80 0.03
C TYR A 431 24.79 5.24 -0.47
N ASN A 432 24.24 5.42 -1.67
CA ASN A 432 23.77 6.70 -2.15
C ASN A 432 22.46 6.47 -2.90
N PRO A 433 21.44 7.31 -2.71
CA PRO A 433 20.17 7.24 -3.43
C PRO A 433 20.30 7.25 -4.97
N THR A 434 21.42 7.71 -5.53
CA THR A 434 21.68 7.71 -6.98
C THR A 434 22.54 6.53 -7.46
N ASN A 435 22.92 5.61 -6.58
CA ASN A 435 23.65 4.40 -6.98
C ASN A 435 22.78 3.50 -7.86
N ALA A 436 23.41 2.67 -8.69
CA ALA A 436 22.70 1.62 -9.40
C ALA A 436 22.02 0.66 -8.39
N PRO A 437 20.86 0.06 -8.73
CA PRO A 437 20.20 -0.90 -7.87
C PRO A 437 21.16 -2.03 -7.46
N ASN A 438 21.29 -2.26 -6.15
CA ASN A 438 22.10 -3.33 -5.60
C ASN A 438 21.22 -4.56 -5.33
N PRO A 439 21.38 -5.68 -6.08
CA PRO A 439 20.56 -6.88 -5.91
C PRO A 439 20.75 -7.55 -4.55
N ALA A 440 21.89 -7.34 -3.90
CA ALA A 440 22.16 -7.89 -2.59
C ALA A 440 21.56 -7.05 -1.46
N GLY A 441 21.14 -5.80 -1.74
CA GLY A 441 20.80 -4.81 -0.72
C GLY A 441 22.03 -4.25 0.00
N TYR A 442 21.78 -3.42 1.00
CA TYR A 442 22.78 -2.73 1.81
C TYR A 442 22.62 -3.14 3.26
N ASP A 443 23.73 -3.50 3.89
CA ASP A 443 23.78 -3.68 5.34
C ASP A 443 23.71 -2.31 6.03
N LEU A 444 23.04 -2.28 7.18
CA LEU A 444 22.85 -1.07 7.95
C LEU A 444 23.83 -1.03 9.12
N ASP A 445 24.47 0.11 9.32
CA ASP A 445 25.22 0.41 10.54
C ASP A 445 24.23 0.89 11.60
N ILE A 446 23.89 0.02 12.55
CA ILE A 446 22.81 0.26 13.51
C ILE A 446 23.36 0.54 14.90
N SER A 447 22.81 1.56 15.54
CA SER A 447 22.95 1.81 16.97
C SER A 447 21.59 1.62 17.66
N VAL A 448 21.56 0.80 18.71
CA VAL A 448 20.37 0.62 19.55
C VAL A 448 20.52 1.44 20.82
N LYS A 449 19.48 2.18 21.18
CA LYS A 449 19.34 2.86 22.46
C LYS A 449 18.11 2.34 23.16
N GLU A 450 18.29 1.89 24.39
CA GLU A 450 17.19 1.58 25.29
C GLU A 450 16.89 2.82 26.14
N LEU A 451 15.68 3.34 26.02
CA LEU A 451 15.24 4.58 26.66
C LEU A 451 14.05 4.28 27.57
N VAL A 452 13.84 5.14 28.55
CA VAL A 452 12.63 5.20 29.36
C VAL A 452 11.94 6.54 29.11
N GLY A 453 10.64 6.51 28.82
CA GLY A 453 9.81 7.69 28.64
C GLY A 453 8.87 7.89 29.82
N HIS A 454 8.91 9.08 30.43
CA HIS A 454 7.97 9.54 31.46
C HIS A 454 7.03 10.63 30.93
N GLY A 455 6.81 10.65 29.62
CA GLY A 455 6.23 11.74 28.86
C GLY A 455 7.18 12.28 27.80
N PHE A 456 6.63 13.02 26.85
CA PHE A 456 7.37 13.44 25.65
C PHE A 456 8.66 14.21 25.94
N ASP A 457 8.65 15.10 26.93
CA ASP A 457 9.82 15.92 27.29
C ASP A 457 10.78 15.23 28.27
N ALA A 458 10.46 14.00 28.69
CA ALA A 458 11.16 13.26 29.74
C ALA A 458 11.52 11.86 29.25
N VAL A 459 12.28 11.82 28.16
CA VAL A 459 12.85 10.59 27.59
C VAL A 459 14.35 10.55 27.89
N GLU A 460 14.78 9.52 28.59
CA GLU A 460 16.16 9.39 29.07
C GLU A 460 16.72 7.99 28.75
N PRO A 461 18.05 7.85 28.52
CA PRO A 461 18.67 6.54 28.41
C PRO A 461 18.48 5.73 29.69
N LYS A 462 18.26 4.42 29.55
CA LYS A 462 18.14 3.54 30.72
C LYS A 462 19.47 3.40 31.46
N GLU A 463 19.42 3.47 32.79
CA GLU A 463 20.55 3.18 33.66
C GLU A 463 20.97 1.70 33.60
N THR A 464 19.98 0.80 33.47
CA THR A 464 20.19 -0.64 33.34
C THR A 464 19.46 -1.11 32.08
N PRO A 465 20.14 -1.17 30.92
CA PRO A 465 19.56 -1.66 29.67
C PRO A 465 19.11 -3.12 29.79
N GLY A 466 17.99 -3.46 29.16
CA GLY A 466 17.38 -4.78 29.14
C GLY A 466 18.00 -5.75 28.12
N GLY A 467 19.03 -5.32 27.38
CA GLY A 467 19.81 -6.17 26.48
C GLY A 467 19.16 -6.34 25.11
N VAL A 468 18.66 -5.25 24.53
CA VAL A 468 18.08 -5.27 23.18
C VAL A 468 19.18 -5.32 22.13
N GLU A 469 19.11 -6.31 21.25
CA GLU A 469 20.07 -6.54 20.18
C GLU A 469 19.41 -6.45 18.81
N ILE A 470 20.11 -5.92 17.80
CA ILE A 470 19.75 -6.13 16.40
C ILE A 470 20.55 -7.31 15.88
N VAL A 471 19.83 -8.37 15.53
CA VAL A 471 20.42 -9.63 15.06
C VAL A 471 20.83 -9.53 13.60
N GLN A 472 19.97 -8.89 12.80
CA GLN A 472 20.22 -8.62 11.40
C GLN A 472 19.45 -7.37 10.98
N SER A 473 19.95 -6.69 9.96
CA SER A 473 19.29 -5.55 9.34
C SER A 473 19.66 -5.44 7.88
N LYS A 474 18.74 -4.94 7.05
CA LYS A 474 18.95 -4.85 5.62
C LYS A 474 18.09 -3.77 5.01
N PHE A 475 18.67 -3.01 4.10
CA PHE A 475 17.92 -2.17 3.17
C PHE A 475 17.99 -2.74 1.76
N HIS A 476 16.86 -3.04 1.14
CA HIS A 476 16.82 -3.61 -0.20
C HIS A 476 15.62 -3.05 -0.97
N GLN A 477 15.91 -2.32 -2.05
CA GLN A 477 14.92 -1.76 -2.99
C GLN A 477 13.77 -1.03 -2.28
N GLY A 478 14.08 0.04 -1.54
CA GLY A 478 13.07 0.86 -0.87
C GLY A 478 12.40 0.19 0.34
N ARG A 479 13.01 -0.86 0.89
CA ARG A 479 12.53 -1.56 2.08
C ARG A 479 13.61 -1.67 3.14
N VAL A 480 13.25 -1.32 4.37
CA VAL A 480 14.08 -1.56 5.55
C VAL A 480 13.52 -2.77 6.28
N LYS A 481 14.39 -3.73 6.64
CA LYS A 481 14.09 -4.85 7.52
C LYS A 481 15.05 -4.81 8.71
N ILE A 482 14.53 -4.85 9.93
CA ILE A 482 15.33 -4.86 11.16
C ILE A 482 14.76 -5.93 12.10
N MET A 483 15.64 -6.82 12.57
CA MET A 483 15.28 -7.89 13.50
C MET A 483 15.81 -7.57 14.89
N PHE A 484 14.88 -7.24 15.79
CA PHE A 484 15.15 -7.04 17.21
C PHE A 484 15.11 -8.38 17.94
N LYS A 485 16.02 -8.56 18.90
CA LYS A 485 16.01 -9.66 19.87
C LYS A 485 16.12 -9.09 21.27
N ARG A 486 15.35 -9.64 22.20
CA ARG A 486 15.47 -9.34 23.63
C ARG A 486 14.99 -10.53 24.48
N SER A 487 15.59 -10.73 25.65
CA SER A 487 15.19 -11.77 26.60
C SER A 487 13.76 -11.56 27.12
N LEU A 488 13.01 -12.62 27.40
CA LEU A 488 11.62 -12.50 27.86
C LEU A 488 11.49 -11.74 29.19
N SER A 489 12.47 -11.90 30.07
CA SER A 489 12.57 -11.23 31.36
C SER A 489 13.94 -10.56 31.53
N THR A 490 13.99 -9.49 32.32
CA THR A 490 15.22 -8.78 32.71
C THR A 490 15.28 -8.59 34.22
N GLU A 491 16.44 -8.20 34.76
CA GLU A 491 16.59 -7.93 36.20
C GLU A 491 15.69 -6.75 36.67
N ASN A 492 15.35 -5.83 35.76
CA ASN A 492 14.38 -4.74 35.90
C ASN A 492 14.34 -4.06 37.30
N PRO A 493 15.48 -3.61 37.86
CA PRO A 493 15.53 -3.08 39.22
C PRO A 493 14.66 -1.82 39.40
N ASN A 494 14.48 -1.04 38.33
CA ASN A 494 13.76 0.23 38.32
C ASN A 494 12.30 0.10 37.87
N LYS A 495 11.82 -1.11 37.54
CA LYS A 495 10.48 -1.35 36.95
C LYS A 495 10.22 -0.46 35.72
N THR A 496 11.18 -0.43 34.81
CA THR A 496 11.14 0.36 33.57
C THR A 496 11.24 -0.51 32.33
N ASP A 497 11.55 -1.80 32.49
CA ASP A 497 11.63 -2.76 31.41
C ASP A 497 10.33 -3.54 31.27
N VAL A 498 9.85 -3.67 30.03
CA VAL A 498 8.73 -4.57 29.75
C VAL A 498 9.11 -6.01 30.10
N GLN A 499 8.25 -6.73 30.81
CA GLN A 499 8.37 -8.18 30.95
C GLN A 499 7.40 -8.84 29.98
N PHE A 500 7.80 -9.93 29.31
CA PHE A 500 6.97 -10.61 28.32
C PHE A 500 6.34 -11.89 28.90
N PRO A 501 5.17 -11.79 29.56
CA PRO A 501 4.45 -12.97 30.01
C PRO A 501 3.89 -13.77 28.83
N ILE A 502 4.00 -15.10 28.91
CA ILE A 502 3.40 -16.02 27.94
C ILE A 502 1.86 -15.97 28.06
N ALA A 503 1.16 -16.09 26.92
CA ALA A 503 -0.29 -16.12 26.84
C ALA A 503 -1.02 -14.89 27.43
N ASN A 504 -0.33 -13.75 27.51
CA ASN A 504 -0.88 -12.48 27.99
C ASN A 504 -0.70 -11.38 26.93
N TYR A 505 -1.64 -10.44 26.91
CA TYR A 505 -1.60 -9.31 25.97
C TYR A 505 -0.70 -8.20 26.50
N VAL A 506 0.35 -7.89 25.76
CA VAL A 506 1.28 -6.80 26.08
C VAL A 506 1.05 -5.66 25.07
N PRO A 507 0.72 -4.43 25.48
CA PRO A 507 0.64 -3.31 24.56
C PRO A 507 2.00 -3.01 23.92
N VAL A 508 2.00 -2.72 22.62
CA VAL A 508 3.17 -2.24 21.88
C VAL A 508 2.73 -1.15 20.90
N SER A 509 3.57 -0.14 20.69
CA SER A 509 3.41 0.80 19.59
C SER A 509 4.75 1.09 18.93
N PHE A 510 4.70 1.58 17.71
CA PHE A 510 5.86 1.74 16.85
C PHE A 510 6.05 3.21 16.48
N MET A 511 7.30 3.60 16.24
CA MET A 511 7.67 4.89 15.69
C MET A 511 8.68 4.69 14.55
N GLN A 512 8.65 5.57 13.56
CA GLN A 512 9.60 5.57 12.45
C GLN A 512 9.95 7.01 12.06
N TRP A 513 11.23 7.22 11.73
CA TRP A 513 11.79 8.47 11.22
C TRP A 513 12.51 8.20 9.89
N SER A 514 12.05 8.83 8.81
CA SER A 514 12.77 8.89 7.53
C SER A 514 13.76 10.06 7.53
N GLY A 515 15.03 9.74 7.73
CA GLY A 515 16.13 10.70 7.79
C GLY A 515 16.37 11.41 6.46
N PHE A 516 16.10 10.76 5.32
CA PHE A 516 16.17 11.40 3.99
C PHE A 516 15.24 12.63 3.88
N ASP A 517 14.08 12.56 4.52
CA ASP A 517 13.11 13.65 4.59
C ASP A 517 13.28 14.53 5.84
N LYS A 518 14.40 14.36 6.57
CA LYS A 518 14.76 15.09 7.78
C LYS A 518 13.75 14.94 8.91
N GLU A 519 13.11 13.79 8.99
CA GLU A 519 12.29 13.43 10.14
C GLU A 519 13.20 13.22 11.36
N HIS A 520 12.94 13.94 12.45
CA HIS A 520 13.63 13.80 13.73
C HIS A 520 12.70 14.19 14.88
N ASP A 521 13.02 13.74 16.09
CA ASP A 521 12.29 14.07 17.32
C ASP A 521 10.76 13.87 17.17
N GLU A 522 9.95 14.93 17.27
CA GLU A 522 8.48 14.89 17.12
C GLU A 522 7.98 14.65 15.69
N HIS A 523 8.83 14.86 14.68
CA HIS A 523 8.48 14.62 13.28
C HIS A 523 8.75 13.16 12.98
N MET A 524 7.75 12.32 13.25
CA MET A 524 7.82 10.88 13.07
C MET A 524 6.47 10.28 12.70
N ALA A 525 6.50 9.15 12.02
CA ALA A 525 5.36 8.26 11.91
C ALA A 525 5.17 7.51 13.24
N ILE A 526 3.93 7.41 13.75
CA ILE A 526 3.62 6.71 14.99
C ILE A 526 2.36 5.84 14.84
N SER A 527 2.39 4.63 15.40
CA SER A 527 1.21 3.77 15.48
C SER A 527 0.39 4.07 16.74
N THR A 528 -0.89 3.69 16.72
CA THR A 528 -1.64 3.52 17.98
C THR A 528 -1.10 2.32 18.77
N TRP A 529 -1.51 2.18 20.04
CA TRP A 529 -1.28 0.96 20.81
C TRP A 529 -1.98 -0.25 20.19
N VAL A 530 -1.18 -1.21 19.70
CA VAL A 530 -1.62 -2.57 19.37
C VAL A 530 -1.21 -3.52 20.50
N TYR A 531 -1.56 -4.79 20.38
CA TYR A 531 -1.17 -5.82 21.35
C TYR A 531 -0.24 -6.83 20.72
N THR A 532 0.71 -7.34 21.49
CA THR A 532 1.46 -8.55 21.18
C THR A 532 1.10 -9.64 22.19
N ILE A 533 0.99 -10.88 21.73
CA ILE A 533 0.80 -12.06 22.60
C ILE A 533 1.82 -13.13 22.23
N LEU A 534 2.45 -13.72 23.24
CA LEU A 534 3.31 -14.88 23.07
C LEU A 534 2.44 -16.13 23.07
N GLU A 535 2.33 -16.78 21.92
CA GLU A 535 1.54 -18.01 21.81
C GLU A 535 2.13 -19.08 22.74
N PRO A 536 1.33 -19.76 23.58
CA PRO A 536 1.84 -20.80 24.45
C PRO A 536 2.36 -21.97 23.61
N ALA A 537 3.40 -22.64 24.13
CA ALA A 537 3.86 -23.90 23.55
C ALA A 537 2.72 -24.92 23.51
N LEU A 538 2.62 -25.67 22.40
CA LEU A 538 1.65 -26.76 22.32
C LEU A 538 1.97 -27.77 23.43
N PRO A 539 0.97 -28.19 24.23
CA PRO A 539 1.23 -29.06 25.35
C PRO A 539 1.74 -30.40 24.84
N ALA A 540 2.78 -30.95 25.48
CA ALA A 540 3.35 -32.25 25.11
C ALA A 540 2.31 -33.39 25.12
N SER A 541 1.19 -33.19 25.82
CA SER A 541 0.02 -34.08 25.83
C SER A 541 -0.56 -34.32 24.44
N LEU A 542 -0.40 -33.39 23.49
CA LEU A 542 -0.86 -33.60 22.12
C LEU A 542 -0.20 -34.81 21.45
N ASN A 543 1.03 -35.17 21.83
CA ASN A 543 1.77 -36.27 21.22
C ASN A 543 1.40 -37.64 21.81
N TYR A 544 1.04 -37.71 23.10
CA TYR A 544 0.74 -38.98 23.78
C TYR A 544 -0.74 -39.21 24.07
N MET A 545 -1.57 -38.17 24.13
CA MET A 545 -3.00 -38.32 24.39
C MET A 545 -3.75 -39.03 23.26
N PRO A 546 -3.53 -38.73 21.96
CA PRO A 546 -4.18 -39.47 20.88
C PRO A 546 -3.92 -40.98 20.92
N PRO A 547 -2.67 -41.49 21.06
CA PRO A 547 -2.45 -42.92 21.17
C PRO A 547 -3.01 -43.51 22.47
N ILE A 548 -2.96 -42.81 23.61
CA ILE A 548 -3.59 -43.28 24.86
C ILE A 548 -5.11 -43.40 24.70
N MET A 549 -5.76 -42.39 24.11
CA MET A 549 -7.20 -42.42 23.83
C MET A 549 -7.55 -43.54 22.86
N ALA A 550 -6.73 -43.77 21.82
CA ALA A 550 -6.92 -44.88 20.90
C ALA A 550 -6.83 -46.23 21.63
N ILE A 551 -5.81 -46.44 22.47
CA ILE A 551 -5.65 -47.66 23.27
C ILE A 551 -6.84 -47.87 24.21
N ALA A 552 -7.28 -46.81 24.90
CA ALA A 552 -8.44 -46.86 25.79
C ALA A 552 -9.73 -47.20 25.02
N PHE A 553 -9.93 -46.59 23.85
CA PHE A 553 -11.09 -46.82 22.99
C PHE A 553 -11.11 -48.24 22.43
N PHE A 554 -9.99 -48.72 21.88
CA PHE A 554 -9.87 -50.10 21.40
C PHE A 554 -10.00 -51.12 22.54
N GLY A 555 -9.42 -50.84 23.71
CA GLY A 555 -9.58 -51.67 24.91
C GLY A 555 -11.04 -51.76 25.37
N PHE A 556 -11.76 -50.64 25.35
CA PHE A 556 -13.19 -50.60 25.65
C PHE A 556 -14.03 -51.37 24.63
N GLN A 557 -13.75 -51.23 23.32
CA GLN A 557 -14.40 -52.02 22.27
C GLN A 557 -14.16 -53.52 22.44
N LEU A 558 -12.93 -53.94 22.70
CA LEU A 558 -12.59 -55.35 22.97
C LEU A 558 -13.29 -55.88 24.22
N TRP A 559 -13.38 -55.07 25.26
CA TRP A 559 -14.12 -55.41 26.48
C TRP A 559 -15.61 -55.60 26.20
N LEU A 560 -16.26 -54.71 25.43
CA LEU A 560 -17.65 -54.86 25.00
C LEU A 560 -17.87 -56.13 24.16
N VAL A 561 -16.97 -56.43 23.21
CA VAL A 561 -17.03 -57.67 22.41
C VAL A 561 -16.88 -58.91 23.30
N ARG A 562 -15.99 -58.87 24.30
CA ARG A 562 -15.82 -59.98 25.25
C ARG A 562 -17.04 -60.14 26.15
N MET A 563 -17.60 -59.06 26.66
CA MET A 563 -18.81 -59.07 27.48
C MET A 563 -20.00 -59.62 26.70
N THR A 564 -20.26 -59.13 25.48
CA THR A 564 -21.34 -59.64 24.63
C THR A 564 -21.17 -61.12 24.28
N LYS A 565 -19.95 -61.58 23.97
CA LYS A 565 -19.67 -63.02 23.80
C LYS A 565 -20.00 -63.81 25.06
N ARG A 566 -19.48 -63.37 26.21
CA ARG A 566 -19.72 -64.02 27.51
C ARG A 566 -21.21 -64.09 27.87
N THR A 567 -21.95 -63.00 27.68
CA THR A 567 -23.40 -62.97 27.90
C THR A 567 -24.11 -63.94 26.97
N ARG A 568 -23.71 -64.01 25.69
CA ARG A 568 -24.28 -64.94 24.72
C ARG A 568 -23.99 -66.42 25.08
N ASP A 569 -22.80 -66.71 25.60
CA ASP A 569 -22.44 -68.04 26.05
C ASP A 569 -23.22 -68.42 27.33
N MET A 570 -23.36 -67.50 28.29
CA MET A 570 -24.18 -67.70 29.50
C MET A 570 -25.66 -67.94 29.18
N VAL A 571 -26.21 -67.28 28.16
CA VAL A 571 -27.58 -67.51 27.66
C VAL A 571 -27.72 -68.90 27.04
N LYS A 572 -26.72 -69.36 26.26
CA LYS A 572 -26.71 -70.71 25.67
C LYS A 572 -26.61 -71.81 26.74
N ASP A 573 -25.82 -71.57 27.78
CA ASP A 573 -25.56 -72.54 28.84
C ASP A 573 -26.64 -72.53 29.95
N GLY A 574 -27.70 -71.72 29.81
CA GLY A 574 -28.81 -71.65 30.77
C GLY A 574 -28.43 -71.09 32.15
N THR A 575 -27.27 -70.43 32.26
CA THR A 575 -26.72 -69.89 33.51
C THR A 575 -26.95 -68.38 33.68
N TRP A 576 -27.49 -67.72 32.65
CA TRP A 576 -27.91 -66.33 32.72
C TRP A 576 -29.28 -66.24 33.41
N LYS A 577 -29.30 -65.72 34.64
CA LYS A 577 -30.53 -65.51 35.44
C LYS A 577 -31.27 -64.26 35.03
#